data_AF-A0AAE4AID4-F1
#
_entry.id   AF-A0AAE4AID4-F1
#
_cell.length_a   1.000
_cell.length_b   1.000
_cell.length_c   1.000
_cell.angle_alpha   90.00
_cell.angle_beta   90.00
_cell.angle_gamma   90.00
#
_symmetry.space_group_name_H-M   'P 1'
#
loop_
_entity.id
_entity.type
_entity.pdbx_description
1 polymer ?
#
loop_
_entity_poly.entity_id
_entity_poly.type
_entity_poly.pdbx_seq_one_letter_code
_entity_poly.pdbx_strand_id
1 'polypeptide(L)'
;MANTTFSGPVRSENGFRVVTKNPTTGAVTETSSFGDDIAITGTMTVGTFTVATLPDVVEGGLIYVSDGAAGSPILAFSDGTDWLRSDTGAAVAAS
;
A
#
# COMPACT_ATOMS: atom_id res chain seq x y z
N MET A 1 -13.88 21.94 -13.86
CA MET A 1 -14.87 22.22 -12.79
C MET A 1 -14.20 23.10 -11.75
N ALA A 2 -14.94 24.05 -11.16
CA ALA A 2 -14.40 24.91 -10.11
C ALA A 2 -14.25 24.12 -8.79
N ASN A 3 -13.18 24.38 -8.03
CA ASN A 3 -12.83 23.69 -6.79
C ASN A 3 -13.54 24.32 -5.57
N THR A 4 -13.74 23.54 -4.50
CA THR A 4 -14.25 24.01 -3.20
C THR A 4 -13.21 23.82 -2.09
N THR A 5 -13.27 24.63 -1.03
CA THR A 5 -12.31 24.62 0.08
C THR A 5 -13.02 24.79 1.44
N PHE A 6 -12.60 24.01 2.45
CA PHE A 6 -13.08 24.08 3.84
C PHE A 6 -12.00 24.70 4.75
N SER A 7 -12.37 25.60 5.66
CA SER A 7 -11.45 26.19 6.64
C SER A 7 -11.89 25.79 8.07
N GLY A 8 -11.02 25.05 8.79
CA GLY A 8 -11.28 24.41 10.10
C GLY A 8 -11.24 22.87 10.06
N PRO A 9 -11.35 22.16 11.20
CA PRO A 9 -11.44 20.70 11.22
C PRO A 9 -12.59 20.20 10.33
N VAL A 10 -12.27 19.34 9.39
CA VAL A 10 -13.28 18.70 8.54
C VAL A 10 -13.78 17.48 9.27
N ARG A 11 -14.92 17.64 9.95
CA ARG A 11 -15.64 16.52 10.54
C ARG A 11 -16.40 15.81 9.44
N SER A 12 -15.86 14.69 8.96
CA SER A 12 -16.70 13.74 8.24
C SER A 12 -17.45 12.90 9.25
N GLU A 13 -18.78 12.85 9.16
CA GLU A 13 -19.57 11.91 9.96
C GLU A 13 -19.43 10.47 9.42
N ASN A 14 -18.79 10.27 8.25
CA ASN A 14 -18.69 8.98 7.55
C ASN A 14 -17.33 8.72 6.83
N GLY A 15 -16.22 9.32 7.28
CA GLY A 15 -14.88 9.15 6.69
C GLY A 15 -14.67 9.85 5.34
N PHE A 16 -13.52 9.64 4.71
CA PHE A 16 -13.18 10.20 3.40
C PHE A 16 -13.05 9.08 2.38
N ARG A 17 -13.71 9.22 1.23
CA ARG A 17 -13.58 8.27 0.13
C ARG A 17 -13.02 9.00 -1.07
N VAL A 18 -12.05 8.38 -1.72
CA VAL A 18 -11.60 8.73 -3.06
C VAL A 18 -12.39 7.89 -4.03
N VAL A 19 -13.12 8.57 -4.90
CA VAL A 19 -13.93 7.95 -5.92
C VAL A 19 -13.59 8.55 -7.28
N THR A 20 -13.79 7.77 -8.33
CA THR A 20 -13.72 8.12 -9.75
C THR A 20 -15.12 8.08 -10.33
N LYS A 21 -15.50 9.03 -11.18
CA LYS A 21 -16.79 9.01 -11.86
C LYS A 21 -16.60 8.89 -13.37
N ASN A 22 -17.25 7.91 -14.01
CA ASN A 22 -17.32 7.77 -15.46
C ASN A 22 -18.09 8.98 -16.05
N PRO A 23 -17.53 9.74 -17.00
CA PRO A 23 -18.11 11.00 -17.47
C PRO A 23 -19.23 10.82 -18.51
N THR A 24 -19.24 9.67 -19.19
CA THR A 24 -20.23 9.35 -20.23
C THR A 24 -21.44 8.68 -19.60
N THR A 25 -21.22 7.81 -18.61
CA THR A 25 -22.30 7.05 -17.93
C THR A 25 -22.66 7.59 -16.56
N GLY A 26 -21.83 8.47 -15.99
CA GLY A 26 -22.03 9.02 -14.65
C GLY A 26 -21.71 8.06 -13.50
N ALA A 27 -21.22 6.84 -13.77
CA ALA A 27 -20.98 5.82 -12.75
C ALA A 27 -19.85 6.22 -11.79
N VAL A 28 -20.05 6.17 -10.48
CA VAL A 28 -19.02 6.47 -9.46
C VAL A 28 -18.40 5.17 -8.93
N THR A 29 -17.07 5.12 -8.81
CA THR A 29 -16.24 3.96 -8.45
C THR A 29 -15.24 4.39 -7.37
N GLU A 30 -15.23 3.75 -6.22
CA GLU A 30 -14.25 4.05 -5.18
C GLU A 30 -12.86 3.50 -5.53
N THR A 31 -11.81 4.29 -5.33
CA THR A 31 -10.42 3.93 -5.64
C THR A 31 -9.51 3.92 -4.41
N SER A 32 -9.86 4.65 -3.37
CA SER A 32 -9.18 4.61 -2.06
C SER A 32 -10.14 5.16 -1.03
N SER A 33 -9.92 4.88 0.24
CA SER A 33 -10.63 5.57 1.31
C SER A 33 -9.69 5.81 2.46
N PHE A 34 -9.88 6.94 3.11
CA PHE A 34 -9.03 7.46 4.16
C PHE A 34 -9.93 7.88 5.32
N GLY A 35 -9.55 7.48 6.53
CA GLY A 35 -10.30 7.81 7.74
C GLY A 35 -10.01 9.22 8.24
N ASP A 36 -10.50 9.48 9.43
CA ASP A 36 -10.42 10.75 10.15
C ASP A 36 -9.07 11.04 10.82
N ASP A 37 -8.24 10.04 11.10
CA ASP A 37 -6.87 10.20 11.60
C ASP A 37 -6.10 8.90 11.34
N ILE A 38 -5.45 8.71 10.17
CA ILE A 38 -4.59 7.51 9.97
C ILE A 38 -3.24 7.72 10.64
N ALA A 39 -3.28 7.99 11.94
CA ALA A 39 -2.21 7.53 12.80
C ALA A 39 -2.43 6.02 12.96
N ILE A 40 -1.50 5.20 12.47
CA ILE A 40 -1.48 3.79 12.86
C ILE A 40 -0.80 3.74 14.22
N THR A 41 -1.59 3.93 15.27
CA THR A 41 -1.11 3.93 16.65
C THR A 41 -0.55 2.56 17.09
N GLY A 42 -0.61 1.54 16.22
CA GLY A 42 -0.10 0.18 16.39
C GLY A 42 0.79 -0.27 15.23
N THR A 43 0.75 -1.57 14.90
CA THR A 43 1.59 -2.13 13.84
C THR A 43 0.88 -2.11 12.49
N MET A 44 1.64 -1.84 11.43
CA MET A 44 1.17 -1.92 10.04
C MET A 44 1.58 -3.28 9.46
N THR A 45 0.61 -4.08 9.02
CA THR A 45 0.88 -5.28 8.22
C THR A 45 0.85 -4.93 6.74
N VAL A 46 1.75 -5.53 6.00
CA VAL A 46 1.85 -5.41 4.55
C VAL A 46 1.66 -6.78 3.92
N GLY A 47 1.47 -6.88 2.61
CA GLY A 47 1.23 -8.16 1.94
C GLY A 47 2.30 -9.19 2.32
N THR A 48 1.92 -10.42 2.67
CA THR A 48 2.87 -11.46 3.14
C THR A 48 3.04 -12.56 2.11
N PHE A 49 4.29 -12.92 1.81
CA PHE A 49 4.64 -13.89 0.79
C PHE A 49 5.83 -14.76 1.23
N THR A 50 6.07 -15.88 0.55
CA THR A 50 7.40 -16.50 0.50
C THR A 50 8.12 -16.08 -0.77
N VAL A 51 9.40 -16.37 -0.88
CA VAL A 51 10.15 -16.13 -2.13
C VAL A 51 9.52 -16.88 -3.31
N ALA A 52 8.96 -18.07 -3.09
CA ALA A 52 8.32 -18.86 -4.14
C ALA A 52 6.97 -18.29 -4.62
N THR A 53 6.36 -17.39 -3.84
CA THR A 53 5.01 -16.87 -4.11
C THR A 53 4.99 -15.35 -4.23
N LEU A 54 6.10 -14.72 -4.62
CA LEU A 54 6.14 -13.26 -4.74
C LEU A 54 5.08 -12.77 -5.75
N PRO A 55 4.35 -11.70 -5.43
CA PRO A 55 3.44 -11.10 -6.39
C PRO A 55 4.24 -10.41 -7.48
N ASP A 56 3.55 -10.08 -8.58
CA ASP A 56 4.09 -9.17 -9.57
C ASP A 56 4.62 -7.92 -8.88
N VAL A 57 5.85 -7.55 -9.22
CA VAL A 57 6.51 -6.38 -8.64
C VAL A 57 5.67 -5.14 -8.92
N VAL A 58 5.33 -4.45 -7.84
CA VAL A 58 4.74 -3.12 -7.88
C VAL A 58 5.74 -2.22 -7.18
N GLU A 59 6.46 -1.43 -7.96
CA GLU A 59 7.49 -0.49 -7.47
C GLU A 59 6.98 0.29 -6.24
N GLY A 60 7.82 0.38 -5.19
CA GLY A 60 7.47 1.03 -3.93
C GLY A 60 6.46 0.27 -3.07
N GLY A 61 5.97 -0.88 -3.56
CA GLY A 61 5.20 -1.83 -2.80
C GLY A 61 5.99 -2.29 -1.58
N LEU A 62 5.30 -2.37 -0.46
CA LEU A 62 5.83 -2.96 0.77
C LEU A 62 5.19 -4.31 0.95
N ILE A 63 6.02 -5.30 1.25
CA ILE A 63 5.59 -6.65 1.60
C ILE A 63 6.45 -7.20 2.75
N TYR A 64 5.99 -8.30 3.32
CA TYR A 64 6.72 -9.10 4.27
C TYR A 64 7.00 -10.45 3.62
N VAL A 65 8.25 -10.90 3.63
CA VAL A 65 8.69 -12.16 3.02
C VAL A 65 9.19 -13.10 4.11
N SER A 66 8.49 -14.21 4.36
CA SER A 66 8.71 -15.05 5.56
C SER A 66 10.02 -15.84 5.54
N ASP A 67 10.58 -16.04 4.36
CA ASP A 67 11.82 -16.77 4.09
C ASP A 67 12.78 -15.94 3.22
N GLY A 68 12.54 -14.63 3.08
CA GLY A 68 13.22 -13.76 2.11
C GLY A 68 14.68 -13.44 2.41
N ALA A 69 15.17 -13.81 3.60
CA ALA A 69 16.52 -13.54 4.05
C ALA A 69 17.31 -14.83 4.34
N ALA A 70 17.66 -15.58 3.29
CA ALA A 70 18.29 -16.90 3.39
C ALA A 70 17.49 -17.85 4.30
N GLY A 71 16.17 -17.87 4.09
CA GLY A 71 15.23 -18.67 4.87
C GLY A 71 14.70 -17.98 6.12
N SER A 72 15.24 -16.80 6.47
CA SER A 72 14.72 -15.97 7.58
C SER A 72 13.69 -14.95 7.09
N PRO A 73 12.76 -14.51 7.96
CA PRO A 73 11.77 -13.49 7.60
C PRO A 73 12.33 -12.08 7.48
N ILE A 74 11.78 -11.27 6.57
CA ILE A 74 12.22 -9.88 6.33
C ILE A 74 11.10 -9.02 5.72
N LEU A 75 11.08 -7.72 6.02
CA LEU A 75 10.31 -6.76 5.21
C LEU A 75 11.03 -6.55 3.87
N ALA A 76 10.28 -6.56 2.78
CA ALA A 76 10.81 -6.27 1.46
C ALA A 76 10.08 -5.09 0.84
N PHE A 77 10.83 -4.32 0.08
CA PHE A 77 10.30 -3.26 -0.77
C PHE A 77 10.60 -3.64 -2.21
N SER A 78 9.67 -3.37 -3.11
CA SER A 78 9.95 -3.59 -4.53
C SER A 78 10.64 -2.38 -5.13
N ASP A 79 11.72 -2.59 -5.88
CA ASP A 79 12.33 -1.59 -6.75
C ASP A 79 11.75 -1.59 -8.17
N GLY A 80 10.65 -2.34 -8.38
CA GLY A 80 9.98 -2.50 -9.67
C GLY A 80 10.60 -3.57 -10.57
N THR A 81 11.76 -4.12 -10.21
CA THR A 81 12.38 -5.26 -10.90
C THR A 81 12.36 -6.48 -10.02
N ASP A 82 12.75 -6.29 -8.77
CA ASP A 82 12.86 -7.31 -7.75
C ASP A 82 12.13 -6.89 -6.46
N TRP A 83 11.91 -7.87 -5.59
CA TRP A 83 11.62 -7.63 -4.18
C TRP A 83 12.95 -7.61 -3.42
N LEU A 84 13.34 -6.45 -2.90
CA LEU A 84 14.59 -6.26 -2.20
C LEU A 84 14.39 -6.31 -0.70
N ARG A 85 15.33 -6.91 0.01
CA ARG A 85 15.33 -6.98 1.47
C ARG A 85 15.57 -5.60 2.08
N SER A 86 14.80 -5.25 3.11
CA SER A 86 14.94 -3.98 3.85
C SER A 86 16.27 -3.80 4.60
N ASP A 87 17.03 -4.88 4.83
CA ASP A 87 18.27 -4.83 5.61
C ASP A 87 19.53 -4.54 4.77
N THR A 88 19.61 -5.12 3.57
CA THR A 88 20.83 -5.15 2.74
C THR A 88 20.60 -4.61 1.34
N GLY A 89 19.35 -4.49 0.90
CA GLY A 89 18.99 -4.14 -0.47
C GLY A 89 19.27 -5.25 -1.50
N ALA A 90 19.69 -6.44 -1.07
CA ALA A 90 19.77 -7.59 -1.97
C ALA A 90 18.36 -8.14 -2.28
N ALA A 91 18.21 -8.83 -3.41
CA ALA A 91 16.96 -9.53 -3.74
C ALA A 91 16.61 -10.57 -2.65
N VAL A 92 15.32 -10.75 -2.39
CA VAL A 92 14.85 -11.76 -1.43
C VAL A 92 15.16 -13.17 -1.96
N ALA A 93 15.64 -14.03 -1.07
CA ALA A 93 16.05 -15.39 -1.40
C ALA A 93 15.80 -16.34 -0.23
N ALA A 94 15.29 -17.54 -0.53
CA ALA A 94 14.98 -18.59 0.45
C ALA A 94 16.23 -19.30 1.00
N SER A 95 17.38 -19.09 0.37
CA SER A 95 18.68 -19.67 0.71
C SER A 95 19.81 -18.77 0.25
#